data_AF-A0A6V8NIA1-F1
#
_entry.id   AF-A0A6V8NIA1-F1
#
_cell.length_a   1.000
_cell.length_b   1.000
_cell.length_c   1.000
_cell.angle_alpha   90.00
_cell.angle_beta   90.00
_cell.angle_gamma   90.00
#
_symmetry.space_group_name_H-M   'P 1'
#
loop_
_entity.id
_entity.type
_entity.pdbx_description
1 polymer ?
#
loop_
_entity_poly.entity_id
_entity_poly.type
_entity_poly.pdbx_seq_one_letter_code
_entity_poly.pdbx_strand_id
1 'polypeptide(L)'
;RRDYDREVMRRLGEYDIHLYVLAGYMLIVGEEMCQKYDLINLHPALPGGPKGSWQEVIWQLLENRASEAGAMIHLVTPELDQGPPLTFCRFSLRGEDFDPLWQDLEKKLQVRPLHEVREQEGETNLLFRKIRRQELAQEFPLIVTTIGALARGEIAIKNKQVVTSRGEVLQGGYDLTEKIGQKSMINISH
;
A
#
# COMPACT_ATOMS: atom_id res chain seq x y z
N ARG A 1 5.87 6.66 24.80
CA ARG A 1 6.10 6.66 23.34
C ARG A 1 7.50 7.18 22.99
N ARG A 2 7.86 8.43 23.34
CA ARG A 2 9.23 8.94 23.14
C ARG A 2 10.33 8.03 23.71
N ASP A 3 10.16 7.51 24.93
CA ASP A 3 11.19 6.63 25.53
C ASP A 3 11.27 5.26 24.85
N TYR A 4 10.15 4.76 24.32
CA TYR A 4 10.13 3.53 23.52
C TYR A 4 10.88 3.74 22.19
N ASP A 5 10.56 4.83 21.48
CA ASP A 5 11.21 5.18 20.21
C ASP A 5 12.71 5.37 20.42
N ARG A 6 13.14 6.09 21.48
CA ARG A 6 14.57 6.25 21.80
C ARG A 6 15.28 4.93 22.08
N GLU A 7 14.65 4.00 22.80
CA GLU A 7 15.25 2.69 23.06
C GLU A 7 15.36 1.86 21.76
N VAL A 8 14.35 1.93 20.88
CA VAL A 8 14.43 1.34 19.55
C VAL A 8 15.60 1.95 18.75
N MET A 9 15.67 3.29 18.68
CA MET A 9 16.75 4.01 17.99
C MET A 9 18.14 3.68 18.56
N ARG A 10 18.26 3.51 19.88
CA ARG A 10 19.51 3.13 20.56
C ARG A 10 19.99 1.77 20.07
N ARG A 11 19.10 0.78 20.00
CA ARG A 11 19.42 -0.57 19.52
C ARG A 11 19.72 -0.59 18.02
N LEU A 12 18.99 0.20 17.22
CA LEU A 12 19.22 0.29 15.78
C LEU A 12 20.56 0.96 15.44
N GLY A 13 21.03 1.89 16.27
CA GLY A 13 22.31 2.59 16.09
C GLY A 13 23.55 1.70 16.14
N GLU A 14 23.42 0.44 16.56
CA GLU A 14 24.51 -0.55 16.56
C GLU A 14 24.74 -1.17 15.15
N TYR A 15 23.87 -0.87 14.18
CA TYR A 15 23.89 -1.45 12.85
C TYR A 15 23.99 -0.38 11.75
N ASP A 16 24.71 -0.70 10.67
CA ASP A 16 24.78 0.14 9.47
C ASP A 16 23.59 -0.12 8.52
N ILE A 17 22.41 0.33 8.94
CA ILE A 17 21.15 0.09 8.24
C ILE A 17 20.90 1.20 7.23
N HIS A 18 20.73 0.79 5.97
CA HIS A 18 20.51 1.68 4.84
C HIS A 18 19.02 1.91 4.51
N LEU A 19 18.12 1.05 5.02
CA LEU A 19 16.67 1.14 4.80
C LEU A 19 15.91 0.47 5.95
N TYR A 20 14.85 1.13 6.42
CA TYR A 20 13.97 0.59 7.45
C TYR A 20 12.57 0.34 6.88
N VAL A 21 12.09 -0.89 6.99
CA VAL A 21 10.77 -1.28 6.47
C VAL A 21 9.81 -1.52 7.63
N LEU A 22 8.74 -0.75 7.67
CA LEU A 22 7.60 -0.98 8.53
C LEU A 22 6.62 -1.92 7.80
N ALA A 23 6.47 -3.14 8.31
CA ALA A 23 5.58 -4.15 7.76
C ALA A 23 4.33 -4.27 8.65
N GLY A 24 3.42 -3.30 8.53
CA GLY A 24 2.14 -3.25 9.25
C GLY A 24 1.42 -1.92 9.00
N TYR A 25 0.10 -1.95 8.87
CA TYR A 25 -0.68 -0.75 8.54
C TYR A 25 -0.79 0.23 9.69
N MET A 26 -0.84 1.52 9.35
CA MET A 26 -1.06 2.65 10.28
C MET A 26 -0.05 2.75 11.43
N LEU A 27 1.21 2.43 11.17
CA LEU A 27 2.26 2.59 12.16
C LEU A 27 2.65 4.06 12.30
N ILE A 28 2.19 4.70 13.38
CA ILE A 28 2.70 6.00 13.75
C ILE A 28 4.03 5.79 14.49
N VAL A 29 5.10 6.39 13.99
CA VAL A 29 6.42 6.47 14.63
C VAL A 29 6.67 7.89 15.14
N GLY A 30 7.48 8.05 16.18
CA GLY A 30 7.82 9.37 16.71
C GLY A 30 8.57 10.24 15.70
N GLU A 31 8.36 11.55 15.78
CA GLU A 31 8.98 12.54 14.88
C GLU A 31 10.51 12.42 14.80
N GLU A 32 11.16 12.12 15.93
CA GLU A 32 12.61 11.93 16.03
C GLU A 32 13.10 10.77 15.13
N MET A 33 12.33 9.67 15.04
CA MET A 33 12.66 8.55 14.17
C MET A 33 12.47 8.90 12.70
N CYS A 34 11.36 9.58 12.35
CA CYS A 34 11.09 10.00 10.97
C CYS A 34 12.14 10.98 10.44
N GLN A 35 12.64 11.88 11.30
CA GLN A 35 13.72 12.79 10.95
C GLN A 35 15.05 12.05 10.75
N LYS A 36 15.41 11.16 11.67
CA LYS A 36 16.71 10.47 11.66
C LYS A 36 16.83 9.39 10.57
N TYR A 37 15.76 8.66 10.30
CA TYR A 37 15.80 7.47 9.44
C TYR A 37 14.88 7.58 8.23
N ASP A 38 15.28 6.95 7.12
CA ASP A 38 14.39 6.73 5.99
C ASP A 38 13.58 5.47 6.24
N LEU A 39 12.42 5.68 6.84
CA LEU A 39 11.44 4.66 7.14
C LEU A 39 10.47 4.56 5.96
N ILE A 40 10.20 3.35 5.48
CA ILE A 40 9.18 3.09 4.46
C ILE A 40 8.08 2.23 5.04
N ASN A 41 6.84 2.48 4.64
CA ASN A 41 5.67 1.74 5.11
C ASN A 41 4.78 1.33 3.94
N LEU A 42 4.12 0.18 4.09
CA LEU A 42 3.11 -0.30 3.17
C LEU A 42 1.73 0.27 3.55
N HIS A 43 1.01 0.79 2.56
CA HIS A 43 -0.36 1.27 2.67
C HIS A 43 -1.25 0.60 1.61
N PRO A 44 -2.47 0.13 1.94
CA PRO A 44 -3.29 -0.68 1.05
C PRO A 44 -4.14 0.21 0.13
N ALA A 45 -3.57 1.30 -0.38
CA ALA A 45 -4.20 2.16 -1.36
C ALA A 45 -3.17 2.66 -2.37
N LEU A 46 -3.66 3.14 -3.52
CA LEU A 46 -2.82 3.84 -4.50
C LEU A 46 -2.41 5.23 -3.99
N PRO A 47 -1.35 5.83 -4.56
CA PRO A 47 -1.01 7.23 -4.29
C PRO A 47 -2.21 8.16 -4.49
N GLY A 48 -2.51 8.99 -3.47
CA GLY A 48 -3.68 9.87 -3.47
C GLY A 48 -5.02 9.19 -3.17
N GLY A 49 -5.01 7.87 -2.89
CA GLY A 49 -6.18 7.10 -2.53
C GLY A 49 -6.64 7.28 -1.06
N PRO A 50 -7.65 6.50 -0.65
CA PRO A 50 -8.16 6.52 0.72
C PRO A 50 -7.09 6.28 1.79
N LYS A 51 -7.29 6.88 2.97
CA LYS A 51 -6.46 6.69 4.17
C LYS A 51 -7.18 5.82 5.19
N GLY A 52 -6.42 5.28 6.14
CA GLY A 52 -6.93 4.46 7.23
C GLY A 52 -6.63 2.98 7.06
N SER A 53 -7.33 2.16 7.84
CA SER A 53 -7.20 0.71 7.82
C SER A 53 -7.59 0.13 6.46
N TRP A 54 -7.09 -1.07 6.16
CA TRP A 54 -7.44 -1.78 4.93
C TRP A 54 -8.97 -1.97 4.79
N GLN A 55 -9.71 -2.15 5.90
CA GLN A 55 -11.17 -2.21 5.86
C GLN A 55 -11.78 -0.89 5.41
N GLU A 56 -11.36 0.23 5.99
CA GLU A 56 -11.86 1.56 5.65
C GLU A 56 -11.52 1.92 4.21
N VAL A 57 -10.33 1.56 3.74
CA VAL A 57 -9.91 1.77 2.36
C VAL A 57 -10.83 1.01 1.40
N ILE A 58 -11.04 -0.29 1.61
CA ILE A 58 -11.89 -1.08 0.70
C ILE A 58 -13.32 -0.55 0.70
N TRP A 59 -13.90 -0.22 1.86
CA TRP A 59 -15.25 0.34 1.90
C TRP A 59 -15.35 1.69 1.17
N GLN A 60 -14.33 2.55 1.27
CA GLN A 60 -14.27 3.80 0.49
C GLN A 60 -14.12 3.52 -1.02
N LEU A 61 -13.39 2.49 -1.43
CA LEU A 61 -13.31 2.10 -2.85
C LEU A 61 -14.67 1.64 -3.38
N LEU A 62 -15.44 0.90 -2.57
CA LEU A 62 -16.80 0.48 -2.92
C LEU A 62 -17.75 1.67 -3.01
N GLU A 63 -17.70 2.57 -2.04
CA GLU A 63 -18.49 3.81 -2.01
C GLU A 63 -18.24 4.69 -3.24
N ASN A 64 -16.96 4.85 -3.60
CA ASN A 64 -16.53 5.64 -4.76
C ASN A 64 -16.66 4.90 -6.09
N ARG A 65 -17.18 3.67 -6.11
CA ARG A 65 -17.33 2.83 -7.32
C ARG A 65 -16.02 2.70 -8.12
N ALA A 66 -14.90 2.63 -7.41
CA ALA A 66 -13.56 2.68 -8.00
C ALA A 66 -13.38 1.57 -9.06
N SER A 67 -12.66 1.90 -10.15
CA SER A 67 -12.31 0.94 -11.20
C SER A 67 -11.00 0.21 -10.94
N GLU A 68 -10.20 0.69 -9.99
CA GLU A 68 -8.90 0.14 -9.64
C GLU A 68 -8.65 0.20 -8.13
N ALA A 69 -7.79 -0.69 -7.67
CA ALA A 69 -7.26 -0.74 -6.32
C ALA A 69 -5.77 -1.10 -6.38
N GLY A 70 -5.10 -1.09 -5.24
CA GLY A 70 -3.69 -1.44 -5.19
C GLY A 70 -3.07 -1.11 -3.84
N ALA A 71 -1.75 -1.18 -3.80
CA ALA A 71 -0.97 -0.85 -2.61
C ALA A 71 0.18 0.07 -2.98
N MET A 72 0.58 0.90 -2.02
CA MET A 72 1.76 1.76 -2.13
C MET A 72 2.73 1.49 -0.99
N ILE A 73 4.01 1.64 -1.28
CA ILE A 73 5.05 1.85 -0.28
C ILE A 73 5.38 3.33 -0.33
N HIS A 74 5.39 3.98 0.82
CA HIS A 74 5.66 5.40 0.95
C HIS A 74 6.69 5.66 2.05
N LEU A 75 7.34 6.82 2.00
CA LEU A 75 8.15 7.30 3.11
C LEU A 75 7.25 7.62 4.30
N VAL A 76 7.69 7.31 5.51
CA VAL A 76 6.93 7.63 6.73
C VAL A 76 7.26 9.05 7.17
N THR A 77 6.23 9.84 7.46
CA THR A 77 6.35 11.16 8.09
C THR A 77 5.62 11.14 9.43
N PRO A 78 5.77 12.19 10.28
CA PRO A 78 4.98 12.30 11.51
C PRO A 78 3.46 12.29 11.25
N GLU A 79 3.03 12.69 10.06
CA GLU A 79 1.64 12.62 9.60
C GLU A 79 1.31 11.24 9.00
N LEU A 80 0.27 10.61 9.54
CA LEU A 80 -0.19 9.28 9.13
C LEU A 80 -0.53 9.23 7.62
N ASP A 81 0.06 8.25 6.92
CA ASP A 81 -0.17 7.94 5.50
C ASP A 81 -0.03 9.15 4.54
N GLN A 82 0.83 10.13 4.88
CA GLN A 82 1.01 11.36 4.08
C GLN A 82 2.39 11.54 3.46
N GLY A 83 3.32 10.63 3.71
CA GLY A 83 4.66 10.79 3.14
C GLY A 83 4.73 10.49 1.65
N PRO A 84 5.79 10.96 0.97
CA PRO A 84 5.97 10.77 -0.47
C PRO A 84 5.86 9.30 -0.90
N PRO A 85 5.05 8.98 -1.93
CA PRO A 85 4.98 7.64 -2.49
C PRO A 85 6.33 7.22 -3.08
N LEU A 86 6.79 6.02 -2.72
CA LEU A 86 8.03 5.44 -3.21
C LEU A 86 7.77 4.56 -4.44
N THR A 87 6.89 3.59 -4.26
CA THR A 87 6.49 2.64 -5.30
C THR A 87 5.05 2.24 -5.09
N PHE A 88 4.36 1.80 -6.12
CA PHE A 88 3.02 1.25 -5.97
C PHE A 88 2.76 0.16 -7.02
N CYS A 89 1.70 -0.60 -6.81
CA CYS A 89 1.14 -1.47 -7.83
C CYS A 89 -0.37 -1.38 -7.82
N ARG A 90 -0.99 -1.55 -8.99
CA ARG A 90 -2.44 -1.47 -9.15
C ARG A 90 -3.02 -2.72 -9.80
N PHE A 91 -4.32 -2.93 -9.62
CA PHE A 91 -5.11 -3.93 -10.35
C PHE A 91 -6.51 -3.42 -10.63
N SER A 92 -7.11 -3.94 -11.69
CA SER A 92 -8.50 -3.64 -12.08
C SER A 92 -9.48 -4.23 -11.08
N LEU A 93 -10.47 -3.43 -10.67
CA LEU A 93 -11.69 -3.87 -9.99
C LEU A 93 -12.83 -4.19 -10.97
N ARG A 94 -12.51 -4.34 -12.26
CA ARG A 94 -13.43 -4.68 -13.35
C ARG A 94 -12.93 -5.90 -14.11
N GLY A 95 -13.82 -6.53 -14.85
CA GLY A 95 -13.57 -7.75 -15.64
C GLY A 95 -14.24 -8.97 -15.01
N GLU A 96 -14.05 -10.14 -15.64
CA GLU A 96 -14.80 -11.38 -15.35
C GLU A 96 -14.81 -11.77 -13.86
N ASP A 97 -13.71 -11.51 -13.17
CA ASP A 97 -13.51 -11.83 -11.74
C ASP A 97 -14.22 -10.88 -10.77
N PHE A 98 -14.57 -9.67 -11.21
CA PHE A 98 -15.11 -8.60 -10.35
C PHE A 98 -16.50 -8.13 -10.78
N ASP A 99 -16.80 -8.11 -12.08
CA ASP A 99 -18.06 -7.57 -12.58
C ASP A 99 -19.30 -8.29 -12.01
N PRO A 100 -19.33 -9.63 -11.86
CA PRO A 100 -20.45 -10.29 -11.19
C PRO A 100 -20.62 -9.90 -9.72
N LEU A 101 -19.50 -9.63 -9.02
CA LEU A 101 -19.52 -9.22 -7.61
C LEU A 101 -19.99 -7.78 -7.45
N TRP A 102 -19.62 -6.89 -8.39
CA TRP A 102 -20.20 -5.56 -8.48
C TRP A 102 -21.70 -5.62 -8.75
N GLN A 103 -22.15 -6.45 -9.70
CA GLN A 103 -23.58 -6.62 -9.98
C GLN A 103 -24.36 -7.11 -8.76
N ASP A 104 -23.81 -8.01 -7.95
CA ASP A 104 -24.40 -8.44 -6.68
C ASP A 104 -24.54 -7.26 -5.70
N LEU A 105 -23.47 -6.46 -5.53
CA LEU A 105 -23.52 -5.26 -4.70
C LEU A 105 -24.57 -4.26 -5.21
N GLU A 106 -24.61 -3.98 -6.52
CA GLU A 106 -25.60 -3.05 -7.09
C GLU A 106 -27.05 -3.51 -6.85
N LYS A 107 -27.33 -4.81 -6.97
CA LYS A 107 -28.66 -5.37 -6.65
C LYS A 107 -29.04 -5.12 -5.20
N LYS A 108 -28.09 -5.27 -4.26
CA LYS A 108 -28.31 -4.94 -2.84
C LYS A 108 -28.55 -3.44 -2.65
N LEU A 109 -27.81 -2.60 -3.37
CA LEU A 109 -27.94 -1.14 -3.29
C LEU A 109 -29.26 -0.58 -3.84
N GLN A 110 -30.01 -1.38 -4.62
CA GLN A 110 -31.36 -1.03 -5.04
C GLN A 110 -32.39 -1.11 -3.91
N VAL A 111 -32.12 -1.89 -2.86
CA VAL A 111 -33.08 -2.15 -1.76
C VAL A 111 -32.64 -1.56 -0.43
N ARG A 112 -31.35 -1.27 -0.25
CA ARG A 112 -30.79 -0.70 0.98
C ARG A 112 -29.53 0.13 0.70
N PRO A 113 -29.25 1.18 1.50
CA PRO A 113 -28.05 1.98 1.33
C PRO A 113 -26.76 1.21 1.68
N LEU A 114 -25.62 1.70 1.17
CA LEU A 114 -24.32 1.04 1.35
C LEU A 114 -23.91 0.88 2.83
N HIS A 115 -24.25 1.84 3.69
CA HIS A 115 -23.91 1.75 5.11
C HIS A 115 -24.60 0.54 5.80
N GLU A 116 -25.84 0.22 5.43
CA GLU A 116 -26.52 -0.98 5.93
C GLU A 116 -25.86 -2.27 5.40
N VAL A 117 -25.44 -2.29 4.13
CA VAL A 117 -24.69 -3.42 3.57
C VAL A 117 -23.38 -3.61 4.34
N ARG A 118 -22.66 -2.51 4.63
CA ARG A 118 -21.43 -2.53 5.41
C ARG A 118 -21.64 -3.04 6.83
N GLU A 119 -22.68 -2.61 7.52
CA GLU A 119 -23.00 -3.07 8.88
C GLU A 119 -23.39 -4.55 8.92
N GLN A 120 -24.17 -5.01 7.94
CA GLN A 120 -24.70 -6.38 7.94
C GLN A 120 -23.71 -7.41 7.41
N GLU A 121 -22.97 -7.08 6.35
CA GLU A 121 -22.07 -8.02 5.68
C GLU A 121 -20.62 -7.82 6.13
N GLY A 122 -20.19 -6.59 6.41
CA GLY A 122 -18.82 -6.28 6.82
C GLY A 122 -17.78 -6.98 5.93
N GLU A 123 -16.78 -7.59 6.57
CA GLU A 123 -15.73 -8.32 5.86
C GLU A 123 -16.20 -9.62 5.18
N THR A 124 -17.47 -10.04 5.37
CA THR A 124 -18.02 -11.23 4.71
C THR A 124 -18.57 -10.94 3.31
N ASN A 125 -18.76 -9.66 2.95
CA ASN A 125 -19.19 -9.26 1.61
C ASN A 125 -18.23 -9.81 0.53
N LEU A 126 -18.77 -10.42 -0.53
CA LEU A 126 -17.97 -11.16 -1.51
C LEU A 126 -17.03 -10.26 -2.32
N LEU A 127 -17.50 -9.08 -2.73
CA LEU A 127 -16.67 -8.11 -3.45
C LEU A 127 -15.54 -7.60 -2.54
N PHE A 128 -15.87 -7.20 -1.31
CA PHE A 128 -14.90 -6.79 -0.30
C PHE A 128 -13.81 -7.86 -0.10
N ARG A 129 -14.19 -9.13 0.09
CA ARG A 129 -13.24 -10.24 0.27
C ARG A 129 -12.35 -10.47 -0.94
N LYS A 130 -12.92 -10.36 -2.14
CA LYS A 130 -12.16 -10.52 -3.39
C LYS A 130 -11.11 -9.40 -3.52
N ILE A 131 -11.48 -8.15 -3.23
CA ILE A 131 -10.55 -7.02 -3.22
C ILE A 131 -9.43 -7.28 -2.21
N ARG A 132 -9.77 -7.63 -0.95
CA ARG A 132 -8.76 -7.88 0.08
C ARG A 132 -7.81 -9.02 -0.28
N ARG A 133 -8.33 -10.10 -0.86
CA ARG A 133 -7.50 -11.23 -1.32
C ARG A 133 -6.52 -10.80 -2.41
N GLN A 134 -6.96 -9.94 -3.33
CA GLN A 134 -6.12 -9.44 -4.42
C GLN A 134 -5.07 -8.45 -3.92
N GLU A 135 -5.42 -7.56 -2.97
CA GLU A 135 -4.46 -6.70 -2.29
C GLU A 135 -3.37 -7.52 -1.60
N LEU A 136 -3.76 -8.46 -0.73
CA LEU A 136 -2.83 -9.33 0.01
C LEU A 136 -1.86 -10.08 -0.91
N ALA A 137 -2.34 -10.53 -2.07
CA ALA A 137 -1.52 -11.22 -3.05
C ALA A 137 -0.43 -10.31 -3.67
N GLN A 138 -0.60 -8.99 -3.62
CA GLN A 138 0.34 -8.01 -4.18
C GLN A 138 1.26 -7.37 -3.13
N GLU A 139 0.88 -7.34 -1.85
CA GLU A 139 1.66 -6.68 -0.79
C GLU A 139 3.10 -7.20 -0.69
N PHE A 140 3.30 -8.51 -0.57
CA PHE A 140 4.64 -9.09 -0.46
C PHE A 140 5.46 -8.93 -1.75
N PRO A 141 4.92 -9.23 -2.96
CA PRO A 141 5.60 -8.92 -4.22
C PRO A 141 6.01 -7.45 -4.36
N LEU A 142 5.17 -6.52 -3.90
CA LEU A 142 5.48 -5.09 -3.90
C LEU A 142 6.70 -4.81 -3.01
N ILE A 143 6.70 -5.26 -1.75
CA ILE A 143 7.83 -5.09 -0.82
C ILE A 143 9.13 -5.60 -1.43
N VAL A 144 9.15 -6.84 -1.92
CA VAL A 144 10.36 -7.45 -2.49
C VAL A 144 10.83 -6.71 -3.74
N THR A 145 9.90 -6.28 -4.59
CA THR A 145 10.24 -5.59 -5.84
C THR A 145 10.76 -4.18 -5.57
N THR A 146 10.21 -3.48 -4.57
CA THR A 146 10.68 -2.17 -4.11
C THR A 146 12.07 -2.23 -3.52
N ILE A 147 12.34 -3.18 -2.61
CA ILE A 147 13.69 -3.39 -2.07
C ILE A 147 14.68 -3.69 -3.21
N GLY A 148 14.28 -4.53 -4.17
CA GLY A 148 15.10 -4.82 -5.34
C GLY A 148 15.37 -3.59 -6.22
N ALA A 149 14.38 -2.71 -6.40
CA ALA A 149 14.53 -1.48 -7.19
C ALA A 149 15.49 -0.49 -6.52
N LEU A 150 15.42 -0.36 -5.18
CA LEU A 150 16.38 0.41 -4.39
C LEU A 150 17.80 -0.18 -4.48
N ALA A 151 17.93 -1.50 -4.29
CA ALA A 151 19.22 -2.19 -4.32
C ALA A 151 19.93 -2.11 -5.68
N ARG A 152 19.16 -2.08 -6.77
CA ARG A 152 19.69 -1.89 -8.14
C ARG A 152 19.89 -0.42 -8.53
N GLY A 153 19.54 0.52 -7.66
CA GLY A 153 19.64 1.96 -7.95
C GLY A 153 18.67 2.45 -9.03
N GLU A 154 17.59 1.71 -9.32
CA GLU A 154 16.53 2.16 -10.23
C GLU A 154 15.81 3.38 -9.66
N ILE A 155 15.63 3.36 -8.33
CA ILE A 155 15.12 4.44 -7.51
C ILE A 155 16.03 4.62 -6.28
N ALA A 156 16.03 5.82 -5.70
CA ALA A 156 16.74 6.13 -4.46
C ALA A 156 15.94 7.13 -3.62
N ILE A 157 16.23 7.17 -2.32
CA ILE A 157 15.71 8.20 -1.41
C ILE A 157 16.83 9.23 -1.19
N LYS A 158 16.56 10.50 -1.50
CA LYS A 158 17.48 11.62 -1.28
C LYS A 158 16.72 12.79 -0.69
N ASN A 159 17.20 13.35 0.41
CA ASN A 159 16.55 14.49 1.08
C ASN A 159 15.04 14.27 1.34
N LYS A 160 14.67 13.06 1.79
CA LYS A 160 13.26 12.64 2.01
C LYS A 160 12.39 12.70 0.75
N GLN A 161 13.00 12.67 -0.44
CA GLN A 161 12.33 12.59 -1.74
C GLN A 161 12.75 11.34 -2.49
N VAL A 162 11.87 10.90 -3.38
CA VAL A 162 12.08 9.72 -4.21
C VAL A 162 12.60 10.18 -5.56
N VAL A 163 13.74 9.64 -5.98
CA VAL A 163 14.38 10.00 -7.24
C VAL A 163 14.67 8.79 -8.10
N THR A 164 14.60 8.94 -9.42
CA THR A 164 15.07 7.92 -10.38
C THR A 164 16.60 7.87 -10.43
N SER A 165 17.14 6.85 -11.11
CA SER A 165 18.57 6.76 -11.43
C SER A 165 19.10 7.98 -12.23
N ARG A 166 18.21 8.74 -12.89
CA ARG A 166 18.52 9.97 -13.63
C ARG A 166 18.43 11.24 -12.77
N GLY A 167 18.02 11.12 -11.50
CA GLY A 167 17.86 12.24 -10.57
C GLY A 167 16.52 12.95 -10.65
N GLU A 168 15.54 12.41 -11.39
CA GLU A 168 14.20 12.99 -11.51
C GLU A 168 13.36 12.66 -10.27
N VAL A 169 12.66 13.65 -9.71
CA VAL A 169 11.78 13.44 -8.55
C VAL A 169 10.48 12.76 -8.97
N LEU A 170 10.14 11.65 -8.32
CA LEU A 170 8.90 10.90 -8.55
C LEU A 170 7.81 11.32 -7.56
N GLN A 171 7.04 12.36 -7.89
CA GLN A 171 5.95 12.82 -7.01
C GLN A 171 4.82 11.78 -6.83
N GLY A 172 4.54 10.98 -7.87
CA GLY A 172 3.50 9.94 -7.84
C GLY A 172 4.00 8.55 -7.42
N GLY A 173 5.29 8.40 -7.10
CA GLY A 173 5.93 7.10 -6.89
C GLY A 173 6.20 6.32 -8.18
N TYR A 174 6.99 5.25 -8.06
CA TYR A 174 7.39 4.39 -9.17
C TYR A 174 6.42 3.21 -9.35
N ASP A 175 5.80 3.12 -10.53
CA ASP A 175 4.84 2.06 -10.84
C ASP A 175 5.54 0.71 -11.08
N LEU A 176 5.21 -0.28 -10.24
CA LEU A 176 5.75 -1.64 -10.30
C LEU A 176 4.74 -2.68 -10.80
N THR A 177 3.57 -2.25 -11.28
CA THR A 177 2.46 -3.13 -11.66
C THR A 177 2.89 -4.22 -12.66
N GLU A 178 3.57 -3.84 -13.74
CA GLU A 178 4.02 -4.79 -14.76
C GLU A 178 5.09 -5.76 -14.23
N LYS A 179 6.05 -5.26 -13.44
CA LYS A 179 7.14 -6.08 -12.88
C LYS A 179 6.61 -7.14 -11.92
N ILE A 180 5.55 -6.83 -11.17
CA ILE A 180 4.89 -7.78 -10.27
C ILE A 180 4.07 -8.80 -11.08
N GLY A 181 3.33 -8.35 -12.10
CA GLY A 181 2.56 -9.23 -12.98
C GLY A 181 3.40 -10.29 -13.69
N GLN A 182 4.61 -9.93 -14.15
CA GLN A 182 5.53 -10.84 -14.84
C GLN A 182 6.10 -11.94 -13.91
N LYS A 183 6.43 -11.60 -12.65
CA LYS A 183 6.98 -12.58 -11.70
C LYS A 183 5.94 -13.60 -11.24
N SER A 184 4.68 -13.21 -11.13
CA SER A 184 3.58 -14.12 -10.78
C SER A 184 3.35 -15.20 -11.85
N MET A 185 3.63 -14.91 -13.13
CA MET A 185 3.52 -15.91 -14.20
C MET A 185 4.65 -16.95 -14.17
N ILE A 186 5.86 -16.55 -13.80
CA ILE A 186 7.02 -17.46 -13.75
C ILE A 186 6.87 -18.51 -12.63
N ASN A 187 6.28 -18.13 -11.48
CA ASN A 187 6.08 -19.04 -10.35
C ASN A 187 4.92 -20.04 -10.51
N ILE A 188 4.11 -19.95 -11.57
CA ILE A 188 3.05 -20.93 -11.88
C ILE A 188 3.58 -22.05 -12.81
N SER A 189 4.85 -21.96 -13.23
CA SER A 189 5.45 -22.84 -14.23
C SER A 189 6.30 -23.98 -13.65
N HIS A 190 6.24 -24.25 -12.34
CA HIS A 190 7.02 -25.30 -11.66
C HIS A 190 6.12 -26.22 -10.82
#